data_AF-A0A1G1EHH5-F1
#
_entry.id   AF-A0A1G1EHH5-F1
#
_cell.length_a   1.000
_cell.length_b   1.000
_cell.length_c   1.000
_cell.angle_alpha   90.00
_cell.angle_beta   90.00
_cell.angle_gamma   90.00
#
_symmetry.space_group_name_H-M   'P 1'
#
loop_
_entity.id
_entity.type
_entity.pdbx_description
1 polymer ?
#
loop_
_entity_poly.entity_id
_entity_poly.type
_entity_poly.pdbx_seq_one_letter_code
_entity_poly.pdbx_strand_id
1 'polypeptide(L)'
;MINILGCPLCHTIPGVEVANGELGPKLHEKINAPKRIKDPRYKGKATNAKDYIKESILNPGAYIVMNEETKELFPDGVMPQDFKNKLSIEALDKLVDFISQTEPPPAG
;
A
#
# COMPACT_ATOMS: atom_id res chain seq x y z
N MET A 1 9.72 -21.89 6.87
CA MET A 1 9.32 -20.76 7.73
C MET A 1 8.70 -19.72 6.80
N ILE A 2 7.37 -19.60 6.78
CA ILE A 2 6.71 -18.68 5.86
C ILE A 2 6.97 -17.28 6.40
N ASN A 3 7.87 -16.55 5.75
CA ASN A 3 8.08 -15.13 6.02
C ASN A 3 6.88 -14.40 5.41
N ILE A 4 5.73 -14.46 6.08
CA ILE A 4 4.54 -13.70 5.68
C ILE A 4 4.89 -12.26 5.97
N LEU A 5 5.16 -11.50 4.91
CA LEU A 5 5.21 -10.05 4.99
C LEU A 5 4.00 -9.57 5.77
N GLY A 6 4.22 -8.83 6.86
CA GLY A 6 3.19 -8.42 7.81
C GLY A 6 2.15 -7.44 7.26
N CYS A 7 2.01 -7.31 5.94
CA CYS A 7 1.04 -6.42 5.29
C CYS A 7 -0.39 -6.68 5.80
N PRO A 8 -0.87 -7.93 5.93
CA PRO A 8 -2.21 -8.23 6.46
C PRO A 8 -2.45 -7.75 7.90
N LEU A 9 -1.40 -7.54 8.70
CA LEU A 9 -1.53 -7.08 10.09
C LEU A 9 -1.95 -5.60 10.15
N CYS A 10 -1.52 -4.81 9.17
CA CYS A 10 -1.80 -3.37 9.13
C CYS A 10 -2.86 -3.00 8.09
N HIS A 11 -3.00 -3.79 7.02
CA HIS A 11 -3.85 -3.44 5.89
C HIS A 11 -5.00 -4.42 5.70
N THR A 12 -6.13 -3.88 5.27
CA THR A 12 -7.16 -4.66 4.60
C THR A 12 -6.75 -4.85 3.14
N ILE A 13 -6.72 -6.09 2.68
CA ILE A 13 -6.22 -6.44 1.34
C ILE A 13 -7.28 -7.26 0.59
N PRO A 14 -7.98 -6.69 -0.40
CA PRO A 14 -8.94 -7.44 -1.21
C PRO A 14 -8.30 -8.69 -1.84
N GLY A 15 -9.04 -9.80 -1.81
CA GLY A 15 -8.55 -11.10 -2.28
C GLY A 15 -7.67 -11.85 -1.27
N VAL A 16 -7.43 -11.30 -0.07
CA VAL A 16 -6.74 -12.00 1.03
C VAL A 16 -7.68 -12.00 2.25
N GLU A 17 -8.45 -13.07 2.42
CA GLU A 17 -9.54 -13.16 3.42
C GLU A 17 -9.13 -12.83 4.86
N VAL A 18 -7.89 -13.17 5.24
CA VAL A 18 -7.35 -12.94 6.59
C VAL A 18 -6.73 -11.55 6.78
N ALA A 19 -6.66 -10.74 5.72
CA ALA A 19 -6.06 -9.40 5.77
C ALA A 19 -7.13 -8.35 6.06
N ASN A 20 -7.32 -8.08 7.35
CA ASN A 20 -8.31 -7.13 7.87
C ASN A 20 -7.65 -6.07 8.78
N GLY A 21 -6.38 -5.76 8.56
CA GLY A 21 -5.68 -4.74 9.34
C GLY A 21 -6.21 -3.34 9.05
N GLU A 22 -6.18 -2.48 10.08
CA GLU A 22 -6.70 -1.10 10.01
C GLU A 22 -5.67 -0.04 10.44
N LEU A 23 -4.44 -0.45 10.80
CA LEU A 23 -3.35 0.47 11.13
C LEU A 23 -2.85 1.25 9.90
N GLY A 24 -3.09 0.73 8.71
CA GLY A 24 -2.82 1.36 7.43
C GLY A 24 -4.06 1.39 6.54
N PRO A 25 -3.99 2.09 5.39
CA PRO A 25 -5.11 2.20 4.46
C PRO A 25 -5.53 0.85 3.88
N LYS A 26 -6.81 0.73 3.55
CA LYS A 26 -7.32 -0.36 2.71
C LYS A 26 -6.64 -0.30 1.33
N LEU A 27 -6.10 -1.42 0.87
CA LEU A 27 -5.34 -1.48 -0.39
C LEU A 27 -6.31 -1.64 -1.56
N HIS A 28 -6.91 -0.54 -2.01
CA HIS A 28 -7.76 -0.49 -3.22
C HIS A 28 -7.00 0.23 -4.34
N GLU A 29 -5.78 -0.23 -4.64
CA GLU A 29 -4.81 0.60 -5.36
C GLU A 29 -5.10 0.75 -6.85
N LYS A 30 -5.87 -0.16 -7.44
CA LYS A 30 -6.35 -0.02 -8.83
C LYS A 30 -7.10 1.29 -9.05
N ILE A 31 -7.83 1.77 -8.02
CA ILE A 31 -8.61 3.02 -8.08
C ILE A 31 -7.98 4.17 -7.29
N ASN A 32 -7.20 3.88 -6.25
CA ASN A 32 -6.64 4.89 -5.36
C ASN A 32 -5.30 5.43 -5.84
N ALA A 33 -4.40 4.60 -6.36
CA ALA A 33 -3.06 5.05 -6.77
C ALA A 33 -3.11 6.20 -7.81
N PRO A 34 -3.97 6.16 -8.85
CA PRO A 34 -4.08 7.28 -9.81
C PRO A 34 -4.53 8.61 -9.18
N LYS A 35 -5.26 8.56 -8.06
CA LYS A 35 -5.69 9.75 -7.31
C LYS A 35 -4.56 10.25 -6.42
N ARG A 36 -3.89 9.34 -5.71
CA ARG A 36 -2.81 9.66 -4.76
C ARG A 36 -1.58 10.25 -5.44
N ILE A 37 -1.21 9.75 -6.64
CA ILE A 37 -0.12 10.33 -7.45
C ILE A 37 -0.38 11.81 -7.79
N LYS A 38 -1.66 12.22 -7.90
CA LYS A 38 -2.05 13.60 -8.22
C LYS A 38 -2.28 14.46 -6.98
N ASP A 39 -2.16 13.88 -5.78
CA ASP A 39 -2.36 14.62 -4.54
C ASP A 39 -1.17 15.58 -4.32
N PRO A 40 -1.39 16.85 -3.97
CA PRO A 40 -0.30 17.81 -3.76
C PRO A 40 0.64 17.44 -2.60
N ARG A 41 0.24 16.54 -1.69
CA ARG A 41 1.09 16.02 -0.62
C ARG A 41 2.00 14.88 -1.08
N TYR A 42 1.82 14.36 -2.28
CA TYR A 42 2.66 13.32 -2.86
C TYR A 42 4.06 13.87 -3.14
N LYS A 43 5.06 13.34 -2.42
CA LYS A 43 6.48 13.74 -2.55
C LYS A 43 7.28 12.75 -3.39
N GLY A 44 6.60 11.77 -3.96
CA GLY A 44 7.16 10.71 -4.76
C GLY A 44 7.33 11.07 -6.23
N LYS A 45 7.72 10.08 -7.04
CA LYS A 45 7.98 10.25 -8.48
C LYS A 45 7.18 9.29 -9.38
N ALA A 46 6.31 8.46 -8.81
CA ALA A 46 5.54 7.51 -9.59
C ALA A 46 4.59 8.23 -10.55
N THR A 47 4.41 7.62 -11.72
CA THR A 47 3.49 8.12 -12.76
C THR A 47 2.35 7.13 -13.05
N ASN A 48 2.41 5.93 -12.47
CA ASN A 48 1.43 4.88 -12.62
C ASN A 48 1.27 4.09 -11.30
N ALA A 49 0.23 3.25 -11.23
CA ALA A 49 -0.12 2.51 -10.02
C ALA A 49 1.00 1.59 -9.53
N LYS A 50 1.67 0.87 -10.43
CA LYS A 50 2.75 -0.07 -10.06
C LYS A 50 3.93 0.67 -9.43
N ASP A 51 4.37 1.76 -10.05
CA ASP A 51 5.45 2.59 -9.52
C ASP A 51 5.06 3.21 -8.18
N TYR A 52 3.81 3.63 -8.02
CA TYR A 52 3.32 4.22 -6.77
C TYR A 52 3.36 3.20 -5.63
N ILE A 53 2.94 1.95 -5.88
CA ILE A 53 2.95 0.88 -4.88
C ILE A 53 4.39 0.47 -4.55
N LYS A 54 5.24 0.34 -5.58
CA LYS A 54 6.67 0.03 -5.40
C LYS A 54 7.34 1.09 -4.55
N GLU A 55 7.09 2.35 -4.83
CA GLU A 55 7.60 3.47 -4.05
C GLU A 55 7.00 3.51 -2.64
N SER A 56 5.71 3.22 -2.47
CA SER A 56 5.07 3.13 -1.14
C SER A 56 5.70 2.02 -0.28
N ILE A 57 6.18 0.93 -0.87
CA ILE A 57 6.87 -0.15 -0.16
C ILE A 57 8.31 0.23 0.18
N LEU A 58 9.02 0.89 -0.75
CA LEU A 58 10.45 1.20 -0.62
C LEU A 58 10.74 2.53 0.09
N ASN A 59 9.79 3.46 0.05
CA ASN A 59 9.83 4.78 0.66
C ASN A 59 8.42 5.17 1.17
N PRO A 60 7.90 4.52 2.22
CA PRO A 60 6.54 4.78 2.71
C PRO A 60 6.27 6.24 3.07
N GLY A 61 7.30 6.98 3.52
CA GLY A 61 7.19 8.41 3.86
C GLY A 61 7.01 9.34 2.67
N ALA A 62 7.13 8.85 1.42
CA ALA A 62 6.86 9.64 0.22
C ALA A 62 5.41 10.14 0.16
N TYR A 63 4.49 9.38 0.76
CA TYR A 63 3.09 9.74 0.84
C TYR A 63 2.38 9.04 1.99
N ILE A 64 1.97 9.84 2.97
CA ILE A 64 1.13 9.35 4.05
C ILE A 64 -0.32 9.56 3.66
N VAL A 65 -1.06 8.46 3.60
CA VAL A 65 -2.47 8.45 3.16
C VAL A 65 -3.34 9.12 4.23
N MET A 66 -4.33 9.91 3.79
CA MET A 66 -5.40 10.40 4.67
C MET A 66 -6.31 9.23 5.05
N ASN A 67 -6.55 9.05 6.33
CA ASN A 67 -7.66 8.24 6.82
C ASN A 67 -8.95 9.05 6.65
N GLU A 68 -9.81 8.62 5.74
CA GLU A 68 -11.07 9.31 5.43
C GLU A 68 -12.11 9.21 6.54
N GLU A 69 -11.99 8.23 7.43
CA GLU A 69 -12.91 8.00 8.55
C GLU A 69 -12.58 8.96 9.70
N THR A 70 -11.30 9.10 10.05
CA THR A 70 -10.85 9.99 11.13
C THR A 70 -10.55 11.42 10.68
N LYS A 71 -10.42 11.65 9.37
CA LYS A 71 -9.94 12.92 8.76
C LYS A 71 -8.52 13.32 9.19
N GLU A 72 -7.73 12.34 9.59
CA GLU A 72 -6.32 12.50 9.95
C GLU A 72 -5.42 11.66 9.03
N LEU A 73 -4.14 11.98 8.96
CA LEU A 73 -3.17 11.11 8.28
C LEU A 73 -3.02 9.81 9.07
N PHE A 74 -2.82 8.70 8.36
CA PHE A 74 -2.30 7.49 9.02
C PHE A 74 -0.96 7.82 9.72
N PRO A 75 -0.62 7.15 10.83
CA PRO A 75 0.62 7.46 11.54
C PRO A 75 1.86 7.20 10.67
N ASP A 76 2.71 8.22 10.53
CA ASP A 76 3.99 8.09 9.84
C ASP A 76 4.94 7.14 10.61
N GLY A 77 5.84 6.46 9.89
CA GLY A 77 6.82 5.54 10.47
C GLY A 77 6.27 4.18 10.93
N VAL A 78 4.95 3.95 10.90
CA VAL A 78 4.36 2.64 11.24
C VAL A 78 4.64 1.60 10.16
N MET A 79 4.60 1.99 8.88
CA MET A 79 5.00 1.11 7.80
C MET A 79 6.52 0.90 7.82
N PRO A 80 7.03 -0.35 7.84
CA PRO A 80 8.46 -0.62 7.91
C PRO A 80 9.25 0.05 6.78
N GLN A 81 10.31 0.76 7.15
CA GLN A 81 11.15 1.52 6.21
C GLN A 81 12.29 0.68 5.59
N ASP A 82 12.39 -0.59 5.98
CA ASP A 82 13.51 -1.48 5.65
C ASP A 82 13.13 -2.61 4.70
N PHE A 83 11.95 -2.54 4.06
CA PHE A 83 11.52 -3.56 3.09
C PHE A 83 12.50 -3.77 1.94
N LYS A 84 13.23 -2.72 1.52
CA LYS A 84 14.32 -2.82 0.53
C LYS A 84 15.41 -3.84 0.90
N ASN A 85 15.59 -4.12 2.20
CA ASN A 85 16.56 -5.08 2.72
C ASN A 85 15.93 -6.46 3.00
N LYS A 86 14.59 -6.54 3.04
CA LYS A 86 13.83 -7.75 3.42
C LYS A 86 13.20 -8.44 2.22
N LEU A 87 12.92 -7.70 1.14
CA LEU A 87 12.31 -8.21 -0.08
C LEU A 87 13.36 -8.44 -1.15
N SER A 88 13.29 -9.61 -1.81
CA SER A 88 13.94 -9.77 -3.11
C SER A 88 13.22 -8.93 -4.15
N ILE A 89 13.91 -8.61 -5.24
CA ILE A 89 13.32 -7.88 -6.38
C ILE A 89 12.08 -8.62 -6.91
N GLU A 90 12.18 -9.95 -7.08
CA GLU A 90 11.07 -10.77 -7.56
C GLU A 90 9.88 -10.76 -6.60
N ALA A 91 10.13 -10.83 -5.28
CA ALA A 91 9.05 -10.77 -4.30
C ALA A 91 8.36 -9.40 -4.30
N LEU A 92 9.13 -8.33 -4.40
CA LEU A 92 8.60 -6.97 -4.53
C LEU A 92 7.75 -6.82 -5.78
N ASP A 93 8.23 -7.27 -6.94
CA ASP A 93 7.51 -7.12 -8.20
C ASP A 93 6.19 -7.93 -8.18
N LYS A 94 6.18 -9.15 -7.62
CA LYS A 94 4.93 -9.92 -7.43
C LYS A 94 3.93 -9.23 -6.50
N LEU A 95 4.39 -8.62 -5.42
CA LEU A 95 3.54 -7.86 -4.50
C LEU A 95 2.95 -6.63 -5.20
N VAL A 96 3.79 -5.90 -5.94
CA VAL A 96 3.37 -4.72 -6.71
C VAL A 96 2.33 -5.10 -7.74
N ASP A 97 2.55 -6.19 -8.48
CA ASP A 97 1.60 -6.68 -9.48
C ASP A 97 0.26 -7.02 -8.84
N PHE A 98 0.26 -7.80 -7.76
CA PHE A 98 -0.95 -8.17 -7.03
C PHE A 98 -1.70 -6.95 -6.49
N ILE A 99 -1.02 -6.11 -5.69
CA ILE A 99 -1.63 -4.94 -5.04
C ILE A 99 -2.12 -3.93 -6.09
N SER A 100 -1.45 -3.80 -7.24
CA SER A 100 -1.88 -2.85 -8.29
C SER A 100 -3.26 -3.16 -8.87
N GLN A 101 -3.73 -4.38 -8.70
CA GLN A 101 -5.02 -4.82 -9.20
C GLN A 101 -6.09 -4.90 -8.11
N THR A 102 -5.74 -4.64 -6.84
CA THR A 102 -6.72 -4.71 -5.76
C THR A 102 -7.72 -3.56 -5.85
N GLU A 103 -8.98 -3.90 -5.69
CA GLU A 103 -10.11 -2.97 -5.70
C GLU A 103 -11.16 -3.45 -4.68
N PRO A 104 -12.10 -2.59 -4.25
CA PRO A 104 -13.17 -3.03 -3.37
C PRO A 104 -13.91 -4.22 -4.00
N PRO A 105 -14.39 -5.19 -3.21
CA PRO A 105 -15.24 -6.24 -3.73
C PRO A 105 -16.44 -5.62 -4.46
N PRO A 106 -16.98 -6.27 -5.52
CA PRO A 106 -18.17 -5.80 -6.20
C PRO A 106 -19.28 -5.53 -5.18
N ALA A 107 -19.96 -4.39 -5.29
CA ALA A 107 -21.15 -4.14 -4.50
C ALA A 107 -22.17 -5.24 -4.82
N GLY A 108 -22.51 -6.05 -3.80
CA GLY A 108 -23.56 -7.07 -3.88
C GLY A 108 -24.95 -6.45 -3.98
#